data_AF-A0A6A4FXH1-F1
#
_entry.id   AF-A0A6A4FXH1-F1
#
_cell.length_a   1.000
_cell.length_b   1.000
_cell.length_c   1.000
_cell.angle_alpha   90.00
_cell.angle_beta   90.00
_cell.angle_gamma   90.00
#
_symmetry.space_group_name_H-M   'P 1'
#
loop_
_entity.id
_entity.type
_entity.pdbx_description
1 polymer ?
#
loop_
_entity_poly.entity_id
_entity_poly.type
_entity_poly.pdbx_seq_one_letter_code
_entity_poly.pdbx_strand_id
1 'polypeptide(L)'
;MSTFLKEKNPELKVWVIDPAEVANVAMFINNGRSTGTMEDGYEMMPTVKGSSIAEGVAALTRVTSHLRRALIDRGVTGTNQEIVDIAYFLLRNDGSFVGPSSALNVLGAVKMARELGPVHTIVTILADSGIRYASKLYNEEWLKEHDMLPKETKTLDFVRELEFPTTV
;
A
#
# COMPACT_ATOMS: atom_id res chain seq x y z
N MET A 1 10.26 12.15 3.95
CA MET A 1 9.06 12.96 3.65
C MET A 1 8.27 13.31 4.91
N SER A 2 7.76 12.32 5.66
CA SER A 2 6.89 12.57 6.83
C SER A 2 7.48 13.49 7.90
N THR A 3 8.76 13.31 8.25
CA THR A 3 9.45 14.19 9.22
C THR A 3 9.43 15.66 8.78
N PHE A 4 9.78 15.93 7.52
CA PHE A 4 9.78 17.29 6.97
C PHE A 4 8.36 17.87 6.89
N LEU A 5 7.39 17.10 6.39
CA LEU A 5 6.01 17.58 6.27
C LEU A 5 5.38 17.90 7.62
N LYS A 6 5.61 17.05 8.64
CA LYS A 6 5.11 17.31 10.00
C LYS A 6 5.85 18.41 10.72
N GLU A 7 7.11 18.70 10.37
CA GLU A 7 7.80 19.91 10.83
C GLU A 7 7.09 21.17 10.31
N LYS A 8 6.59 21.16 9.08
CA LYS A 8 5.85 22.29 8.49
C LYS A 8 4.39 22.37 8.94
N ASN A 9 3.75 21.22 9.17
CA ASN A 9 2.39 21.13 9.66
C ASN A 9 2.23 19.88 10.56
N PRO A 10 2.29 20.03 11.89
CA PRO A 10 2.16 18.90 12.82
C PRO A 10 0.82 18.14 12.71
N GLU A 11 -0.25 18.82 12.27
CA GLU A 11 -1.58 18.22 12.13
C GLU A 11 -1.73 17.36 10.87
N LEU A 12 -0.79 17.45 9.93
CA LEU A 12 -0.81 16.66 8.69
C LEU A 12 -0.83 15.16 9.01
N LYS A 13 -1.79 14.45 8.45
CA LYS A 13 -1.94 13.00 8.58
C LYS A 13 -1.09 12.28 7.54
N VAL A 14 -0.30 11.31 7.98
CA VAL A 14 0.57 10.46 7.16
C VAL A 14 0.16 9.01 7.37
N TRP A 15 -0.33 8.37 6.31
CA TRP A 15 -0.66 6.95 6.34
C TRP A 15 0.34 6.15 5.53
N VAL A 16 0.54 4.89 5.90
CA VAL A 16 1.22 3.89 5.08
C VAL A 16 0.21 2.90 4.55
N ILE A 17 0.38 2.44 3.32
CA ILE A 17 -0.38 1.31 2.77
C ILE A 17 0.56 0.16 2.44
N ASP A 18 0.21 -1.03 2.92
CA ASP A 18 0.91 -2.28 2.66
C ASP A 18 0.04 -3.27 1.85
N PRO A 19 0.64 -4.22 1.13
CA PRO A 19 -0.10 -5.37 0.61
C PRO A 19 -0.71 -6.17 1.77
N ALA A 20 -2.00 -6.49 1.67
CA ALA A 20 -2.74 -7.20 2.71
C ALA A 20 -2.16 -8.60 2.99
N GLU A 21 -1.57 -9.23 1.98
CA GLU A 21 -0.98 -10.57 2.04
C GLU A 21 0.25 -10.65 2.95
N VAL A 22 0.86 -9.50 3.29
CA VAL A 22 2.01 -9.42 4.20
C VAL A 22 1.79 -8.48 5.38
N ALA A 23 1.24 -7.28 5.15
CA ALA A 23 0.82 -6.29 6.15
C ALA A 23 1.89 -5.87 7.22
N ASN A 24 3.15 -6.26 7.05
CA ASN A 24 4.20 -6.13 8.07
C ASN A 24 4.34 -4.71 8.66
N VAL A 25 4.45 -3.69 7.80
CA VAL A 25 4.66 -2.29 8.22
C VAL A 25 3.37 -1.71 8.76
N ALA A 26 2.23 -1.99 8.12
CA ALA A 26 0.94 -1.52 8.60
C ALA A 26 0.65 -2.02 10.03
N MET A 27 0.88 -3.31 10.29
CA MET A 27 0.75 -3.92 11.62
C MET A 27 1.75 -3.33 12.60
N PHE A 28 3.02 -3.18 12.21
CA PHE A 28 4.03 -2.53 13.05
C PHE A 28 3.61 -1.12 13.49
N ILE A 29 3.07 -0.31 12.58
CA ILE A 29 2.59 1.04 12.89
C ILE A 29 1.40 1.01 13.84
N ASN A 30 0.40 0.18 13.57
CA ASN A 30 -0.83 0.14 14.36
C ASN A 30 -0.64 -0.49 15.75
N ASN A 31 0.40 -1.32 15.93
CA ASN A 31 0.75 -1.97 17.20
C ASN A 31 1.71 -1.15 18.09
N GLY A 32 1.78 0.18 17.90
CA GLY A 32 2.64 1.01 18.73
C GLY A 32 4.14 0.90 18.42
N ARG A 33 4.50 0.39 17.23
CA ARG A 33 5.85 0.50 16.65
C ARG A 33 6.95 -0.23 17.44
N SER A 34 6.56 -1.33 18.08
CA SER A 34 7.44 -2.27 18.77
C SER A 34 6.97 -3.68 18.48
N THR A 35 7.90 -4.57 18.14
CA THR A 35 7.58 -5.98 17.85
C THR A 35 8.02 -6.93 18.96
N GLY A 36 8.88 -6.45 19.87
CA GLY A 36 9.48 -7.26 20.94
C GLY A 36 10.35 -8.43 20.45
N THR A 37 10.53 -8.59 19.13
CA THR A 37 11.19 -9.74 18.52
C THR A 37 12.51 -9.31 17.91
N MET A 38 13.61 -9.93 18.32
CA MET A 38 14.97 -9.62 17.86
C MET A 38 15.61 -10.86 17.25
N GLU A 39 16.24 -10.72 16.07
CA GLU A 39 16.99 -11.77 15.38
C GLU A 39 18.22 -11.16 14.70
N ASP A 40 19.40 -11.78 14.87
CA ASP A 40 20.68 -11.29 14.33
C ASP A 40 20.98 -9.81 14.64
N GLY A 41 20.53 -9.31 15.78
CA GLY A 41 20.69 -7.90 16.19
C GLY A 41 19.71 -6.92 15.54
N TYR A 42 18.71 -7.41 14.79
CA TYR A 42 17.66 -6.61 14.17
C TYR A 42 16.32 -6.88 14.85
N GLU A 43 15.52 -5.82 15.00
CA GLU A 43 14.11 -5.97 15.37
C GLU A 43 13.33 -6.47 14.16
N MET A 44 12.63 -7.58 14.34
CA MET A 44 11.91 -8.28 13.28
C MET A 44 10.45 -7.86 13.25
N MET A 45 9.90 -7.64 12.06
CA MET A 45 8.48 -7.35 11.89
C MET A 45 7.61 -8.61 12.01
N PRO A 46 6.35 -8.46 12.45
CA PRO A 46 5.37 -9.53 12.31
C PRO A 46 5.30 -9.94 10.84
N THR A 47 5.37 -11.23 10.56
CA THR A 47 5.33 -11.74 9.19
C THR A 47 4.03 -12.49 8.98
N VAL A 48 3.16 -11.95 8.12
CA VAL A 48 2.06 -12.74 7.54
C VAL A 48 2.62 -13.52 6.36
N LYS A 49 2.30 -14.81 6.27
CA LYS A 49 2.73 -15.65 5.14
C LYS A 49 1.80 -15.40 3.96
N GLY A 50 2.32 -14.67 2.98
CA GLY A 50 1.67 -14.42 1.70
C GLY A 50 2.66 -13.83 0.70
N SER A 51 2.19 -13.56 -0.50
CA SER A 51 2.98 -12.97 -1.58
C SER A 51 2.25 -11.80 -2.19
N SER A 52 2.96 -10.72 -2.44
CA SER A 52 2.43 -9.50 -3.03
C SER A 52 2.83 -9.39 -4.51
N ILE A 53 1.92 -8.91 -5.35
CA ILE A 53 2.25 -8.53 -6.74
C ILE A 53 2.99 -7.19 -6.81
N ALA A 54 2.88 -6.36 -5.77
CA ALA A 54 3.60 -5.10 -5.69
C ALA A 54 5.07 -5.35 -5.36
N GLU A 55 5.92 -4.97 -6.30
CA GLU A 55 7.38 -5.09 -6.21
C GLU A 55 8.01 -3.77 -5.75
N GLY A 56 9.16 -3.85 -5.09
CA GLY A 56 9.86 -2.68 -4.54
C GLY A 56 9.17 -2.05 -3.32
N VAL A 57 8.02 -2.59 -2.94
CA VAL A 57 7.28 -2.29 -1.70
C VAL A 57 7.00 -3.60 -0.99
N ALA A 58 6.79 -3.52 0.32
CA ALA A 58 6.60 -4.69 1.17
C ALA A 58 7.80 -5.65 1.23
N ALA A 59 7.80 -6.57 2.20
CA ALA A 59 8.93 -7.41 2.59
C ALA A 59 10.05 -6.72 3.40
N LEU A 60 9.71 -5.66 4.15
CA LEU A 60 10.52 -5.36 5.33
C LEU A 60 10.25 -6.46 6.37
N THR A 61 11.19 -7.38 6.49
CA THR A 61 11.22 -8.35 7.59
C THR A 61 11.84 -7.75 8.85
N ARG A 62 12.52 -6.60 8.71
CA ARG A 62 13.27 -5.92 9.76
C ARG A 62 12.84 -4.47 9.87
N VAL A 63 12.78 -3.96 11.09
CA VAL A 63 12.57 -2.53 11.35
C VAL A 63 13.85 -1.77 11.02
N THR A 64 13.86 -1.11 9.86
CA THR A 64 15.00 -0.29 9.43
C THR A 64 15.08 1.02 10.22
N SER A 65 16.28 1.62 10.27
CA SER A 65 16.50 2.92 10.90
C SER A 65 15.65 4.04 10.26
N HIS A 66 15.41 3.97 8.96
CA HIS A 66 14.55 4.91 8.23
C HIS A 66 13.09 4.81 8.68
N LEU A 67 12.55 3.60 8.77
CA LEU A 67 11.18 3.40 9.23
C LEU A 67 11.01 3.81 10.70
N ARG A 68 12.00 3.52 11.55
CA ARG A 68 11.98 3.92 12.96
C ARG A 68 11.86 5.44 13.14
N ARG A 69 12.48 6.21 12.25
CA ARG A 69 12.42 7.68 12.26
C ARG A 69 11.20 8.27 11.55
N ALA A 70 10.50 7.49 10.73
CA ALA A 70 9.34 7.97 9.99
C ALA A 70 8.21 8.36 10.95
N LEU A 71 7.47 9.43 10.66
CA LEU A 71 6.30 9.81 11.45
C LEU A 71 5.03 9.40 10.69
N ILE A 72 4.50 8.21 11.02
CA ILE A 72 3.34 7.61 10.35
C ILE A 72 2.25 7.44 11.42
N ASP A 73 1.04 7.91 11.10
CA ASP A 73 -0.09 7.94 12.02
C ASP A 73 -0.90 6.64 11.99
N ARG A 74 -1.08 6.04 10.81
CA ARG A 74 -1.85 4.79 10.63
C ARG A 74 -1.30 3.94 9.49
N GLY A 75 -1.47 2.63 9.62
CA GLY A 75 -1.23 1.65 8.57
C GLY A 75 -2.54 1.08 8.05
N VAL A 76 -2.68 1.01 6.73
CA VAL A 76 -3.81 0.39 6.02
C VAL A 76 -3.29 -0.65 5.04
N THR A 77 -4.17 -1.49 4.50
CA THR A 77 -3.79 -2.53 3.55
C THR A 77 -4.58 -2.49 2.25
N GLY A 78 -4.01 -3.10 1.21
CA GLY A 78 -4.68 -3.36 -0.06
C GLY A 78 -4.32 -4.75 -0.57
N THR A 79 -5.31 -5.52 -1.00
CA THR A 79 -5.09 -6.87 -1.55
C THR A 79 -4.46 -6.82 -2.93
N ASN A 80 -3.84 -7.92 -3.36
CA ASN A 80 -3.34 -8.08 -4.73
C ASN A 80 -4.43 -7.78 -5.78
N GLN A 81 -5.66 -8.27 -5.56
CA GLN A 81 -6.77 -7.99 -6.48
C GLN A 81 -7.11 -6.49 -6.53
N GLU A 82 -7.14 -5.79 -5.40
CA GLU A 82 -7.41 -4.34 -5.40
C GLU A 82 -6.29 -3.56 -6.12
N ILE A 83 -5.04 -4.02 -6.04
CA ILE A 83 -3.90 -3.43 -6.77
C ILE A 83 -4.09 -3.60 -8.28
N VAL A 84 -4.55 -4.78 -8.74
CA VAL A 84 -4.87 -4.99 -10.16
C VAL A 84 -6.05 -4.11 -10.57
N ASP A 85 -7.16 -4.17 -9.83
CA ASP A 85 -8.38 -3.44 -10.16
C ASP A 85 -8.11 -1.92 -10.25
N ILE A 86 -7.37 -1.34 -9.31
CA ILE A 86 -7.05 0.10 -9.34
C ILE A 86 -6.06 0.46 -10.46
N ALA A 87 -5.09 -0.39 -10.78
CA ALA A 87 -4.15 -0.13 -11.88
C ALA A 87 -4.90 -0.07 -13.23
N TYR A 88 -5.81 -1.01 -13.48
CA TYR A 88 -6.63 -1.00 -14.69
C TYR A 88 -7.67 0.11 -14.69
N PHE A 89 -8.24 0.45 -13.53
CA PHE A 89 -9.13 1.60 -13.40
C PHE A 89 -8.41 2.90 -13.82
N LEU A 90 -7.21 3.15 -13.30
CA LEU A 90 -6.38 4.32 -13.63
C LEU A 90 -6.00 4.34 -15.11
N LEU A 91 -5.62 3.19 -15.67
CA LEU A 91 -5.29 3.08 -17.09
C LEU A 91 -6.49 3.43 -17.98
N ARG A 92 -7.67 2.89 -17.67
CA ARG A 92 -8.88 3.03 -18.50
C ARG A 92 -9.56 4.39 -18.35
N ASN A 93 -9.57 4.97 -17.15
CA ASN A 93 -10.32 6.20 -16.86
C ASN A 93 -9.45 7.45 -16.87
N ASP A 94 -8.19 7.35 -16.43
CA ASP A 94 -7.28 8.49 -16.27
C ASP A 94 -6.11 8.47 -17.28
N GLY A 95 -5.97 7.41 -18.07
CA GLY A 95 -4.83 7.21 -18.97
C GLY A 95 -3.50 6.99 -18.23
N SER A 96 -3.55 6.66 -16.95
CA SER A 96 -2.35 6.55 -16.10
C SER A 96 -1.80 5.12 -16.11
N PHE A 97 -0.66 4.93 -16.78
CA PHE A 97 0.02 3.64 -16.91
C PHE A 97 1.14 3.44 -15.87
N VAL A 98 0.78 2.87 -14.72
CA VAL A 98 1.62 2.86 -13.50
C VAL A 98 2.00 1.45 -13.04
N GLY A 99 3.09 1.33 -12.28
CA GLY A 99 3.44 0.08 -11.61
C GLY A 99 2.53 -0.27 -10.43
N PRO A 100 2.63 -1.50 -9.89
CA PRO A 100 1.78 -1.97 -8.80
C PRO A 100 2.00 -1.22 -7.48
N SER A 101 3.20 -0.71 -7.21
CA SER A 101 3.48 0.11 -6.02
C SER A 101 2.77 1.47 -6.08
N SER A 102 2.76 2.10 -7.25
CA SER A 102 1.99 3.31 -7.54
C SER A 102 0.48 3.07 -7.43
N ALA A 103 0.00 1.96 -7.97
CA ALA A 103 -1.40 1.54 -7.87
C ALA A 103 -1.81 1.34 -6.40
N LEU A 104 -0.98 0.66 -5.60
CA LEU A 104 -1.17 0.50 -4.15
C LEU A 104 -1.22 1.87 -3.43
N ASN A 105 -0.31 2.79 -3.78
CA ASN A 105 -0.30 4.14 -3.23
C ASN A 105 -1.58 4.94 -3.54
N VAL A 106 -2.15 4.79 -4.74
CA VAL A 106 -3.45 5.39 -5.10
C VAL A 106 -4.59 4.73 -4.34
N LEU A 107 -4.58 3.41 -4.20
CA LEU A 107 -5.56 2.69 -3.38
C LEU A 107 -5.58 3.20 -1.94
N GLY A 108 -4.40 3.46 -1.35
CA GLY A 108 -4.28 4.06 -0.02
C GLY A 108 -4.85 5.47 0.04
N ALA A 109 -4.65 6.28 -1.01
CA ALA A 109 -5.23 7.62 -1.10
C ALA A 109 -6.77 7.57 -1.22
N VAL A 110 -7.33 6.64 -1.99
CA VAL A 110 -8.79 6.41 -2.08
C VAL A 110 -9.36 6.02 -0.72
N LYS A 111 -8.71 5.08 -0.02
CA LYS A 111 -9.11 4.64 1.32
C LYS A 111 -9.07 5.78 2.33
N MET A 112 -8.03 6.60 2.30
CA MET A 112 -7.91 7.79 3.14
C MET A 112 -8.97 8.85 2.80
N ALA A 113 -9.32 9.03 1.52
CA ALA A 113 -10.35 9.97 1.09
C ALA A 113 -11.74 9.56 1.60
N ARG A 114 -12.03 8.26 1.59
CA ARG A 114 -13.28 7.72 2.14
C ARG A 114 -13.41 7.94 3.64
N GLU A 115 -12.33 7.74 4.39
CA GLU A 115 -12.32 7.99 5.85
C GLU A 115 -12.48 9.47 6.18
N LEU A 116 -11.68 10.34 5.55
CA LEU A 116 -11.65 11.76 5.91
C LEU A 116 -12.87 12.53 5.39
N GLY A 117 -13.54 12.00 4.36
CA GLY A 117 -14.65 12.68 3.71
C GLY A 117 -14.21 13.87 2.84
N PRO A 118 -15.18 14.65 2.31
CA PRO A 118 -14.90 15.77 1.42
C PRO A 118 -14.07 16.86 2.10
N VAL A 119 -13.62 17.86 1.35
CA VAL A 119 -12.82 19.03 1.76
C VAL A 119 -11.33 18.78 2.10
N HIS A 120 -10.88 17.53 2.09
CA HIS A 120 -9.47 17.20 2.31
C HIS A 120 -8.69 17.09 0.99
N THR A 121 -7.42 17.49 1.02
CA THR A 121 -6.47 17.23 -0.08
C THR A 121 -5.54 16.11 0.33
N ILE A 122 -5.48 15.06 -0.48
CA ILE A 122 -4.62 13.90 -0.27
C ILE A 122 -3.59 13.84 -1.40
N VAL A 123 -2.33 13.59 -1.03
CA VAL A 123 -1.22 13.49 -1.97
C VAL A 123 -0.58 12.11 -1.81
N THR A 124 -0.28 11.47 -2.92
CA THR A 124 0.43 10.20 -2.98
C THR A 124 1.50 10.21 -4.07
N ILE A 125 2.33 9.17 -4.14
CA ILE A 125 3.46 9.09 -5.08
C ILE A 125 3.22 7.96 -6.07
N LEU A 126 3.39 8.27 -7.36
CA LEU A 126 3.51 7.28 -8.42
C LEU A 126 5.00 7.02 -8.66
N ALA A 127 5.49 5.87 -8.21
CA ALA A 127 6.92 5.55 -8.14
C ALA A 127 7.52 5.19 -9.50
N ASP A 128 6.78 4.44 -10.32
CA ASP A 128 7.21 4.02 -11.64
C ASP A 128 6.06 3.69 -12.61
N SER A 129 6.45 3.48 -13.87
CA SER A 129 5.56 3.17 -14.99
C SER A 129 5.22 1.68 -15.06
N GLY A 130 4.03 1.38 -15.59
CA GLY A 130 3.56 0.03 -15.85
C GLY A 130 4.41 -0.78 -16.84
N ILE A 131 5.29 -0.13 -17.61
CA ILE A 131 6.12 -0.79 -18.64
C ILE A 131 6.99 -1.91 -18.08
N ARG A 132 7.47 -1.76 -16.83
CA ARG A 132 8.30 -2.75 -16.15
C ARG A 132 7.54 -4.03 -15.80
N TYR A 133 6.21 -3.97 -15.84
CA TYR A 133 5.30 -5.01 -15.37
C TYR A 133 4.45 -5.58 -16.52
N ALA A 134 4.88 -5.36 -17.77
CA ALA A 134 4.20 -5.84 -18.97
C ALA A 134 4.02 -7.36 -19.00
N SER A 135 4.95 -8.13 -18.42
CA SER A 135 4.88 -9.59 -18.35
C SER A 135 4.05 -10.14 -17.18
N LYS A 136 3.59 -9.26 -16.26
CA LYS A 136 2.82 -9.63 -15.05
C LYS A 136 1.52 -8.83 -14.94
N LEU A 137 1.55 -7.68 -14.24
CA LEU A 137 0.38 -6.82 -13.99
C LEU A 137 -0.41 -6.48 -15.26
N TYR A 138 0.28 -6.34 -16.39
CA TYR A 138 -0.36 -6.02 -17.68
C TYR A 138 -0.33 -7.19 -18.67
N ASN A 139 -0.21 -8.42 -18.18
CA ASN A 139 -0.31 -9.65 -18.95
C ASN A 139 -1.58 -10.40 -18.55
N GLU A 140 -2.54 -10.49 -19.47
CA GLU A 140 -3.82 -11.16 -19.23
C GLU A 140 -3.67 -12.65 -18.90
N GLU A 141 -2.78 -13.37 -19.57
CA GLU A 141 -2.53 -14.79 -19.33
C GLU A 141 -1.99 -15.00 -17.91
N TRP A 142 -0.99 -14.20 -17.52
CA TRP A 142 -0.43 -14.24 -16.17
C TRP A 142 -1.49 -13.92 -15.11
N LEU A 143 -2.31 -12.88 -15.31
CA LEU A 143 -3.38 -12.54 -14.37
C LEU A 143 -4.43 -13.65 -14.26
N LYS A 144 -4.78 -14.30 -15.37
CA LYS A 144 -5.72 -15.42 -15.39
C LYS A 144 -5.18 -16.63 -14.63
N GLU A 145 -3.90 -16.96 -14.80
CA GLU A 145 -3.25 -18.06 -14.07
C GLU A 145 -3.21 -17.86 -12.54
N HIS A 146 -3.31 -16.60 -12.09
CA HIS A 146 -3.29 -16.26 -10.67
C HIS A 146 -4.65 -15.78 -10.15
N ASP A 147 -5.74 -16.04 -10.89
CA ASP A 147 -7.11 -15.66 -10.51
C ASP A 147 -7.28 -14.15 -10.21
N MET A 148 -6.55 -13.30 -10.94
CA MET A 148 -6.45 -11.86 -10.73
C MET A 148 -6.91 -11.02 -11.93
N LEU A 149 -7.87 -11.49 -12.71
CA LEU A 149 -8.38 -10.69 -13.83
C LEU A 149 -8.99 -9.37 -13.34
N PRO A 150 -8.72 -8.24 -14.01
CA PRO A 150 -9.19 -6.93 -13.58
C PRO A 150 -10.70 -6.81 -13.77
N LYS A 151 -11.39 -6.25 -12.78
CA LYS A 151 -12.81 -5.94 -12.92
C LYS A 151 -13.02 -4.82 -13.95
N GLU A 152 -14.07 -4.94 -14.76
CA GLU A 152 -14.52 -3.86 -15.62
C GLU A 152 -15.51 -2.97 -14.88
N THR A 153 -15.07 -1.77 -14.51
CA THR A 153 -15.91 -0.81 -13.81
C THR A 153 -15.48 0.64 -14.07
N LYS A 154 -16.44 1.54 -13.94
CA LYS A 154 -16.25 3.00 -13.97
C LYS A 154 -16.33 3.63 -12.58
N THR A 155 -16.55 2.82 -11.55
CA THR A 155 -16.63 3.23 -10.14
C THR A 155 -15.54 2.56 -9.32
N LEU A 156 -15.29 3.07 -8.11
CA LEU A 156 -14.30 2.53 -7.18
C LEU A 156 -14.89 1.45 -6.24
N ASP A 157 -16.01 0.82 -6.59
CA ASP A 157 -16.76 -0.09 -5.71
C ASP A 157 -15.99 -1.40 -5.39
N PHE A 158 -14.92 -1.68 -6.12
CA PHE A 158 -14.01 -2.80 -5.83
C PHE A 158 -13.06 -2.53 -4.66
N VAL A 159 -12.86 -1.26 -4.28
CA VAL A 159 -12.02 -0.89 -3.15
C VAL A 159 -12.73 -1.32 -1.87
N ARG A 160 -12.11 -2.24 -1.13
CA ARG A 160 -12.67 -2.80 0.11
C ARG A 160 -12.73 -1.74 1.20
N GLU A 161 -13.55 -2.04 2.21
CA GLU A 161 -13.63 -1.26 3.44
C GLU A 161 -12.28 -1.10 4.12
N LEU A 162 -12.18 -0.03 4.91
CA LEU A 162 -10.95 0.32 5.59
C LEU A 162 -10.66 -0.66 6.72
N GLU A 163 -9.48 -1.28 6.67
CA GLU A 163 -8.97 -2.15 7.71
C GLU A 163 -7.68 -1.56 8.28
N PHE A 164 -7.59 -1.53 9.61
CA PHE A 164 -6.39 -1.18 10.36
C PHE A 164 -5.83 -2.45 10.98
N PRO A 165 -4.97 -3.20 10.27
CA PRO A 165 -4.50 -4.49 10.77
C PRO A 165 -3.68 -4.31 12.03
N THR A 166 -3.93 -5.16 13.03
CA THR A 166 -3.13 -5.31 14.25
C THR A 166 -2.67 -6.77 14.35
N THR A 167 -1.72 -7.05 15.24
CA THR A 167 -1.52 -8.44 15.70
C THR A 167 -2.60 -8.77 16.71
N VAL A 168 -2.98 -10.05 16.80
CA VAL A 168 -3.62 -10.61 18.00
C VAL A 168 -2.55 -10.86 19.04
#